data_AF-A0A2D5X1C9-F1
#
_entry.id   AF-A0A2D5X1C9-F1
#
_cell.length_a   1.000
_cell.length_b   1.000
_cell.length_c   1.000
_cell.angle_alpha   90.00
_cell.angle_beta   90.00
_cell.angle_gamma   90.00
#
_symmetry.space_group_name_H-M   'P 1'
#
loop_
_entity.id
_entity.type
_entity.pdbx_description
1 polymer ?
#
loop_
_entity_poly.entity_id
_entity_poly.type
_entity_poly.pdbx_seq_one_letter_code
_entity_poly.pdbx_strand_id
1 'polypeptide(L)'
;MKAHIPVMLGILMILPTLLVFIPVTQASTYNDFNIEDIIIKDGEYHVIDLGTIDAGMRFDLDDSISTSEDIDALLMDNSQYQSWKNGGSDYIRDGSSIDADFIWYTYTIQATDHYWYVLENSDQTPNGANAGEDVTVEDGGIDILDALDNGIETQVILDPDTHASFDIGTVNAGDIIDFDLDCSFVKEIDVFVVSSANIGSFESGSDTWNRNASYLNECHVMWSYQVEVTDSWTVYLENGPRGEAETEESLDVGISISVRSIEGNELISTSRMIDAGGAWRVDLGDLSAGDSLGFVFEGKMGYPAPEVDFLIMESSQVDTYLSGGDAVILGHASVLNYTFSGLLDTWDYRIARDGTYSILVDNSVEPQDGTSHGSAVHVSLSVLRNLWSAGLGENWVETGYVSRHYVEEGGFVSFDLGDLGVNDRFTYMVFAEKHASSFSIASKFDVLVFNDASYQKYKNGENVSPIAELSSLDEMFSSESHTITESDHYWVVIDAADGPEGGADAEGGAWTFDFRITSDSGSISSPQAEDTWYEITKTSSGNVSIPDAPIAGDDGGDGCWCRSDSGAYVGTGNTGSSSSNNGEEGNSGGEGNSGGDSDETPGFGALMTLSAISLVAFIRRKRCTV
;
A
#
# COMPACT_ATOMS: atom_id res chain seq x y z
N MET A 1 24.32 -59.27 55.72
CA MET A 1 25.59 -58.51 55.71
C MET A 1 25.27 -57.19 55.02
N LYS A 2 25.56 -55.99 55.57
CA LYS A 2 26.88 -55.32 55.62
C LYS A 2 27.56 -55.31 54.24
N ALA A 3 28.06 -54.24 53.63
CA ALA A 3 28.01 -52.77 53.81
C ALA A 3 28.55 -52.12 52.48
N HIS A 4 28.75 -50.81 52.23
CA HIS A 4 28.82 -49.57 53.03
C HIS A 4 28.36 -48.34 52.20
N ILE A 5 27.93 -47.27 52.89
CA ILE A 5 27.94 -45.84 52.48
C ILE A 5 29.30 -45.27 52.98
N PRO A 6 30.05 -44.35 52.29
CA PRO A 6 29.58 -43.01 51.88
C PRO A 6 30.21 -42.33 50.63
N VAL A 7 29.54 -41.27 50.14
CA VAL A 7 30.21 -40.03 49.71
C VAL A 7 29.61 -38.87 50.52
N MET A 8 30.47 -38.05 51.11
CA MET A 8 30.11 -37.00 52.05
C MET A 8 29.82 -35.66 51.37
N LEU A 9 28.83 -34.97 51.93
CA LEU A 9 28.67 -33.52 52.00
C LEU A 9 30.02 -32.79 52.21
N GLY A 10 30.30 -31.71 51.46
CA GLY A 10 31.56 -30.98 51.63
C GLY A 10 31.68 -29.61 50.93
N ILE A 11 31.32 -28.56 51.67
CA ILE A 11 31.86 -27.19 51.54
C ILE A 11 31.40 -26.35 50.33
N LEU A 12 30.35 -25.59 50.61
CA LEU A 12 30.14 -24.22 50.10
C LEU A 12 31.42 -23.37 50.33
N MET A 13 32.15 -23.01 49.27
CA MET A 13 33.07 -21.87 49.29
C MET A 13 32.55 -20.78 48.36
N ILE A 14 32.21 -19.65 48.97
CA ILE A 14 31.92 -18.40 48.29
C ILE A 14 33.25 -17.88 47.73
N LEU A 15 33.43 -17.98 46.41
CA LEU A 15 34.43 -17.20 45.70
C LEU A 15 33.67 -16.01 45.08
N PRO A 16 33.92 -14.76 45.47
CA PRO A 16 33.39 -13.64 44.73
C PRO A 16 34.12 -13.60 43.39
N THR A 17 33.45 -14.02 42.31
CA THR A 17 33.86 -13.65 40.96
C THR A 17 33.82 -12.13 40.91
N LEU A 18 35.00 -11.54 40.92
CA LEU A 18 35.22 -10.14 40.61
C LEU A 18 34.70 -9.93 39.18
N LEU A 19 33.45 -9.47 39.04
CA LEU A 19 33.01 -8.87 37.79
C LEU A 19 33.90 -7.66 37.57
N VAL A 20 34.92 -7.84 36.74
CA VAL A 20 35.51 -6.73 36.02
C VAL A 20 34.39 -6.25 35.11
N PHE A 21 33.72 -5.17 35.52
CA PHE A 21 33.05 -4.30 34.57
C PHE A 21 34.14 -3.80 33.64
N ILE A 22 34.35 -4.53 32.54
CA ILE A 22 34.91 -3.95 31.35
C ILE A 22 33.83 -2.94 30.92
N PRO A 23 34.11 -1.63 30.88
CA PRO A 23 33.19 -0.73 30.22
C PRO A 23 33.06 -1.26 28.79
N VAL A 24 31.86 -1.70 28.43
CA VAL A 24 31.51 -1.85 27.02
C VAL A 24 31.50 -0.41 26.52
N THR A 25 32.60 0.02 25.92
CA THR A 25 32.55 1.13 24.97
C THR A 25 31.56 0.67 23.92
N GLN A 26 30.34 1.23 23.97
CA GLN A 26 29.47 1.17 22.82
C GLN A 26 30.28 1.74 21.66
N ALA A 27 30.39 0.98 20.56
CA ALA A 27 30.84 1.60 19.33
C ALA A 27 29.77 2.65 19.00
N SER A 28 30.19 3.84 18.57
CA SER A 28 29.25 4.83 18.05
C SER A 28 28.44 4.17 16.93
N THR A 29 27.15 4.50 16.90
CA THR A 29 26.22 4.11 15.83
C THR A 29 26.61 4.76 14.50
N TYR A 30 27.17 5.96 14.58
CA TYR A 30 27.61 6.80 13.47
C TYR A 30 28.93 6.33 12.86
N ASN A 31 29.03 6.42 11.53
CA ASN A 31 30.14 5.92 10.75
C ASN A 31 31.23 6.99 10.55
N ASP A 32 30.87 8.26 10.41
CA ASP A 32 31.83 9.35 10.12
C ASP A 32 32.09 10.28 11.32
N PHE A 33 31.05 10.92 11.88
CA PHE A 33 31.20 11.86 13.00
C PHE A 33 30.19 11.60 14.13
N ASN A 34 30.67 11.34 15.34
CA ASN A 34 29.86 11.40 16.57
C ASN A 34 29.97 12.80 17.20
N ILE A 35 28.83 13.40 17.52
CA ILE A 35 28.71 14.74 18.13
C ILE A 35 28.00 14.74 19.51
N GLU A 36 27.65 13.56 20.04
CA GLU A 36 27.20 13.31 21.41
C GLU A 36 28.12 13.96 22.47
N ASP A 37 27.56 14.41 23.60
CA ASP A 37 28.25 15.06 24.73
C ASP A 37 28.97 16.39 24.38
N ILE A 38 28.78 16.97 23.19
CA ILE A 38 29.35 18.29 22.84
C ILE A 38 28.59 19.40 23.59
N ILE A 39 29.35 20.26 24.28
CA ILE A 39 28.82 21.45 24.97
C ILE A 39 29.24 22.71 24.19
N ILE A 40 28.26 23.46 23.70
CA ILE A 40 28.41 24.77 23.05
C ILE A 40 27.98 25.86 24.04
N LYS A 41 28.90 26.75 24.42
CA LYS A 41 28.57 27.79 25.41
C LYS A 41 27.73 28.93 24.85
N ASP A 42 27.07 29.67 25.73
CA ASP A 42 26.46 30.99 25.44
C ASP A 42 27.42 31.88 24.64
N GLY A 43 27.01 32.25 23.41
CA GLY A 43 27.79 33.09 22.50
C GLY A 43 28.99 32.40 21.84
N GLU A 44 29.10 31.08 21.91
CA GLU A 44 30.10 30.27 21.21
C GLU A 44 29.44 29.36 20.15
N TYR A 45 30.26 28.60 19.43
CA TYR A 45 29.84 27.67 18.38
C TYR A 45 30.80 26.48 18.32
N HIS A 46 30.33 25.33 17.81
CA HIS A 46 31.14 24.18 17.47
C HIS A 46 31.19 24.01 15.94
N VAL A 47 32.30 23.49 15.41
CA VAL A 47 32.46 23.23 13.97
C VAL A 47 33.01 21.84 13.72
N ILE A 48 32.33 21.09 12.86
CA ILE A 48 32.80 19.84 12.28
C ILE A 48 33.33 20.12 10.86
N ASP A 49 34.55 19.65 10.59
CA ASP A 49 35.18 19.64 9.26
C ASP A 49 34.76 18.36 8.54
N LEU A 50 33.81 18.45 7.61
CA LEU A 50 33.28 17.30 6.88
C LEU A 50 34.21 16.86 5.73
N GLY A 51 35.24 17.64 5.42
CA GLY A 51 36.13 17.39 4.29
C GLY A 51 35.50 17.72 2.94
N THR A 52 36.07 17.14 1.88
CA THR A 52 35.53 17.27 0.51
C THR A 52 34.48 16.21 0.26
N ILE A 53 33.27 16.63 -0.12
CA ILE A 53 32.15 15.76 -0.45
C ILE A 53 31.82 15.97 -1.93
N ASP A 54 31.55 14.89 -2.67
CA ASP A 54 31.22 14.94 -4.08
C ASP A 54 29.73 15.21 -4.34
N ALA A 55 29.43 15.88 -5.46
CA ALA A 55 28.05 16.11 -5.88
C ALA A 55 27.27 14.78 -6.04
N GLY A 56 26.06 14.75 -5.50
CA GLY A 56 25.18 13.57 -5.46
C GLY A 56 25.34 12.69 -4.21
N MET A 57 26.40 12.85 -3.42
CA MET A 57 26.47 12.22 -2.09
C MET A 57 25.42 12.82 -1.15
N ARG A 58 25.06 12.10 -0.08
CA ARG A 58 24.07 12.55 0.90
C ARG A 58 24.76 12.87 2.22
N PHE A 59 24.43 14.03 2.78
CA PHE A 59 24.70 14.40 4.17
C PHE A 59 23.50 13.93 4.99
N ASP A 60 23.71 13.09 6.01
CA ASP A 60 22.64 12.46 6.78
C ASP A 60 22.85 12.64 8.28
N LEU A 61 21.78 13.01 8.99
CA LEU A 61 21.74 13.09 10.45
C LEU A 61 21.05 11.84 11.02
N ASP A 62 21.68 10.68 10.82
CA ASP A 62 21.15 9.36 11.21
C ASP A 62 20.70 9.37 12.69
N ASP A 63 19.51 8.82 12.95
CA ASP A 63 18.84 8.78 14.26
C ASP A 63 18.64 10.15 14.98
N SER A 64 18.76 11.30 14.28
CA SER A 64 18.56 12.70 14.74
C SER A 64 19.63 13.29 15.68
N ILE A 65 19.73 14.62 15.70
CA ILE A 65 20.45 15.40 16.72
C ILE A 65 19.41 15.92 17.72
N SER A 66 19.62 15.62 19.01
CA SER A 66 18.83 16.19 20.12
C SER A 66 19.71 17.09 20.97
N THR A 67 19.27 18.30 21.26
CA THR A 67 19.97 19.25 22.13
C THR A 67 19.16 19.60 23.37
N SER A 68 19.86 20.07 24.42
CA SER A 68 19.24 20.41 25.70
C SER A 68 18.37 21.68 25.67
N GLU A 69 18.61 22.54 24.69
CA GLU A 69 17.89 23.79 24.37
C GLU A 69 18.02 24.01 22.84
N ASP A 70 17.26 24.94 22.27
CA ASP A 70 17.29 25.26 20.84
C ASP A 70 18.69 25.66 20.35
N ILE A 71 19.06 25.20 19.16
CA ILE A 71 20.34 25.50 18.50
C ILE A 71 20.17 25.78 17.01
N ASP A 72 21.12 26.52 16.43
CA ASP A 72 21.29 26.61 14.99
C ASP A 72 22.24 25.53 14.48
N ALA A 73 21.87 24.84 13.40
CA ALA A 73 22.60 23.69 12.88
C ALA A 73 22.80 23.83 11.37
N LEU A 74 23.96 24.37 10.99
CA LEU A 74 24.19 24.98 9.69
C LEU A 74 25.18 24.17 8.84
N LEU A 75 24.74 23.66 7.69
CA LEU A 75 25.63 23.18 6.64
C LEU A 75 26.12 24.33 5.78
N MET A 76 27.42 24.35 5.48
CA MET A 76 28.06 25.40 4.67
C MET A 76 29.05 24.80 3.68
N ASP A 77 29.05 25.33 2.45
CA ASP A 77 30.20 25.20 1.57
C ASP A 77 31.40 25.97 2.12
N ASN A 78 32.60 25.73 1.57
CA ASN A 78 33.81 26.35 2.09
C ASN A 78 33.82 27.88 1.93
N SER A 79 33.19 28.41 0.88
CA SER A 79 33.09 29.85 0.65
C SER A 79 32.16 30.53 1.66
N GLN A 80 31.02 29.91 1.95
CA GLN A 80 30.06 30.30 2.99
C GLN A 80 30.73 30.27 4.36
N TYR A 81 31.40 29.17 4.74
CA TYR A 81 32.10 29.08 6.02
C TYR A 81 33.25 30.07 6.16
N GLN A 82 34.02 30.35 5.09
CA GLN A 82 35.01 31.44 5.14
C GLN A 82 34.34 32.82 5.32
N SER A 83 33.14 33.05 4.76
CA SER A 83 32.35 34.28 4.96
C SER A 83 31.86 34.37 6.41
N TRP A 84 31.25 33.29 6.91
CA TRP A 84 30.65 33.18 8.24
C TRP A 84 31.66 33.48 9.36
N LYS A 85 32.88 32.94 9.31
CA LYS A 85 33.95 33.28 10.27
C LYS A 85 34.35 34.76 10.33
N ASN A 86 33.93 35.58 9.36
CA ASN A 86 34.15 37.03 9.33
C ASN A 86 32.88 37.83 9.66
N GLY A 87 31.84 37.19 10.22
CA GLY A 87 30.55 37.80 10.55
C GLY A 87 29.55 37.80 9.40
N GLY A 88 29.69 36.88 8.44
CA GLY A 88 28.64 36.55 7.47
C GLY A 88 27.59 35.61 8.07
N SER A 89 26.46 35.46 7.40
CA SER A 89 25.32 34.63 7.84
C SER A 89 24.74 33.76 6.72
N ASP A 90 25.52 33.50 5.66
CA ASP A 90 25.11 32.67 4.53
C ASP A 90 25.40 31.21 4.84
N TYR A 91 24.43 30.32 4.59
CA TYR A 91 24.50 28.86 4.78
C TYR A 91 23.66 28.14 3.71
N ILE A 92 23.74 26.80 3.66
CA ILE A 92 22.93 25.97 2.77
C ILE A 92 21.59 25.70 3.45
N ARG A 93 20.60 26.52 3.12
CA ARG A 93 19.27 26.49 3.73
C ARG A 93 18.62 25.11 3.73
N ASP A 94 18.65 24.42 2.59
CA ASP A 94 18.00 23.11 2.38
C ASP A 94 18.68 21.93 3.10
N GLY A 95 19.81 22.18 3.75
CA GLY A 95 20.51 21.21 4.60
C GLY A 95 20.94 21.85 5.92
N SER A 96 20.08 22.69 6.50
CA SER A 96 20.32 23.35 7.79
C SER A 96 19.02 23.46 8.58
N SER A 97 19.12 23.41 9.90
CA SER A 97 18.04 23.77 10.81
C SER A 97 18.37 25.03 11.61
N ILE A 98 17.34 25.76 12.02
CA ILE A 98 17.41 27.07 12.68
C ILE A 98 16.42 27.03 13.84
N ASP A 99 16.83 27.50 15.03
CA ASP A 99 15.95 27.59 16.21
C ASP A 99 15.26 26.26 16.56
N ALA A 100 16.05 25.18 16.71
CA ALA A 100 15.54 23.83 16.94
C ALA A 100 16.28 23.05 18.04
N ASP A 101 15.54 22.36 18.92
CA ASP A 101 16.03 21.41 19.93
C ASP A 101 16.12 19.96 19.42
N PHE A 102 15.48 19.66 18.29
CA PHE A 102 15.44 18.35 17.63
C PHE A 102 15.58 18.50 16.11
N ILE A 103 16.61 17.87 15.53
CA ILE A 103 17.02 18.08 14.14
C ILE A 103 17.22 16.73 13.45
N TRP A 104 16.51 16.50 12.34
CA TRP A 104 16.59 15.26 11.57
C TRP A 104 16.32 15.56 10.09
N TYR A 105 17.27 15.24 9.21
CA TYR A 105 17.10 15.35 7.76
C TYR A 105 18.25 14.64 7.03
N THR A 106 18.00 14.35 5.75
CA THR A 106 19.01 13.97 4.76
C THR A 106 19.07 15.06 3.70
N TYR A 107 20.26 15.47 3.24
CA TYR A 107 20.43 16.47 2.19
C TYR A 107 21.37 15.96 1.07
N THR A 108 20.92 16.04 -0.19
CA THR A 108 21.75 15.67 -1.35
C THR A 108 22.67 16.83 -1.76
N ILE A 109 23.97 16.59 -1.75
CA ILE A 109 25.02 17.57 -2.06
C ILE A 109 24.95 17.99 -3.53
N GLN A 110 24.62 19.26 -3.78
CA GLN A 110 24.42 19.78 -5.14
C GLN A 110 25.71 20.02 -5.94
N ALA A 111 26.87 20.16 -5.29
CA ALA A 111 28.15 20.46 -5.94
C ALA A 111 29.34 19.88 -5.16
N THR A 112 30.39 19.42 -5.86
CA THR A 112 31.64 19.02 -5.18
C THR A 112 32.36 20.25 -4.61
N ASP A 113 32.45 20.35 -3.28
CA ASP A 113 33.30 21.30 -2.56
C ASP A 113 33.73 20.71 -1.20
N HIS A 114 34.44 21.50 -0.40
CA HIS A 114 34.76 21.21 0.99
C HIS A 114 33.65 21.74 1.91
N TYR A 115 33.01 20.88 2.69
CA TYR A 115 31.85 21.20 3.51
C TYR A 115 32.18 21.32 5.01
N TRP A 116 31.36 22.09 5.72
CA TRP A 116 31.47 22.35 7.15
C TRP A 116 30.08 22.28 7.78
N TYR A 117 30.00 21.69 8.97
CA TYR A 117 28.79 21.74 9.81
C TYR A 117 29.06 22.59 11.04
N VAL A 118 28.17 23.54 11.35
CA VAL A 118 28.31 24.47 12.46
C VAL A 118 27.11 24.31 13.39
N LEU A 119 27.37 23.97 14.65
CA LEU A 119 26.39 24.05 15.73
C LEU A 119 26.61 25.39 16.45
N GLU A 120 25.62 26.26 16.42
CA GLU A 120 25.74 27.69 16.70
C GLU A 120 24.75 28.10 17.81
N ASN A 121 25.25 28.80 18.83
CA ASN A 121 24.46 29.29 19.97
C ASN A 121 24.79 30.77 20.22
N SER A 122 24.51 31.62 19.22
CA SER A 122 24.79 33.06 19.27
C SER A 122 23.90 33.89 18.34
N ASP A 123 23.86 35.21 18.55
CA ASP A 123 23.07 36.13 17.71
C ASP A 123 23.65 36.33 16.27
N GLN A 124 24.51 35.45 15.75
CA GLN A 124 25.14 35.65 14.42
C GLN A 124 24.19 35.31 13.28
N THR A 125 23.37 34.27 13.41
CA THR A 125 22.37 33.90 12.39
C THR A 125 21.08 34.71 12.57
N PRO A 126 20.57 35.39 11.52
CA PRO A 126 19.29 36.08 11.61
C PRO A 126 18.13 35.12 11.86
N ASN A 127 17.38 35.36 12.93
CA ASN A 127 16.28 34.52 13.44
C ASN A 127 16.71 33.14 13.96
N GLY A 128 18.00 32.96 14.26
CA GLY A 128 18.51 31.74 14.88
C GLY A 128 18.44 31.71 16.40
N ALA A 129 18.78 30.55 16.95
CA ALA A 129 18.78 30.27 18.38
C ALA A 129 19.89 31.04 19.11
N ASN A 130 19.54 31.57 20.28
CA ASN A 130 20.51 31.91 21.31
C ASN A 130 19.86 31.59 22.67
N ALA A 131 20.20 30.43 23.23
CA ALA A 131 19.64 29.95 24.48
C ALA A 131 19.96 30.89 25.66
N GLY A 132 21.02 31.70 25.56
CA GLY A 132 21.55 32.50 26.67
C GLY A 132 22.16 31.68 27.81
N GLU A 133 22.36 30.38 27.58
CA GLU A 133 23.11 29.44 28.41
C GLU A 133 23.84 28.39 27.55
N ASP A 134 24.54 27.45 28.20
CA ASP A 134 25.34 26.43 27.50
C ASP A 134 24.42 25.30 26.97
N VAL A 135 24.41 25.08 25.65
CA VAL A 135 23.68 23.99 24.99
C VAL A 135 24.52 22.71 25.00
N THR A 136 23.91 21.57 25.29
CA THR A 136 24.53 20.23 25.19
C THR A 136 23.85 19.42 24.10
N VAL A 137 24.63 18.78 23.24
CA VAL A 137 24.15 17.72 22.33
C VAL A 137 23.95 16.44 23.16
N GLU A 138 22.70 16.06 23.38
CA GLU A 138 22.32 14.90 24.20
C GLU A 138 22.46 13.58 23.43
N ASP A 139 22.18 13.60 22.12
CA ASP A 139 22.42 12.52 21.17
C ASP A 139 22.63 13.12 19.77
N GLY A 140 23.33 12.40 18.89
CA GLY A 140 23.44 12.77 17.48
C GLY A 140 24.79 12.47 16.81
N GLY A 141 24.71 12.34 15.49
CA GLY A 141 25.84 12.09 14.61
C GLY A 141 25.63 12.65 13.21
N ILE A 142 26.66 12.49 12.38
CA ILE A 142 26.64 12.86 10.97
C ILE A 142 27.31 11.74 10.18
N ASP A 143 26.61 11.26 9.16
CA ASP A 143 27.09 10.29 8.19
C ASP A 143 27.11 10.89 6.77
N ILE A 144 28.17 10.59 6.01
CA ILE A 144 28.30 11.02 4.62
C ILE A 144 28.10 9.80 3.72
N LEU A 145 26.87 9.63 3.26
CA LEU A 145 26.44 8.45 2.52
C LEU A 145 26.74 8.58 1.01
N ASP A 146 27.02 7.45 0.37
CA ASP A 146 27.11 7.36 -1.08
C ASP A 146 25.82 7.87 -1.76
N ALA A 147 25.96 8.38 -2.98
CA ALA A 147 24.85 8.70 -3.86
C ALA A 147 23.95 7.47 -4.07
N LEU A 148 22.64 7.69 -4.25
CA LEU A 148 21.74 6.60 -4.62
C LEU A 148 22.04 6.13 -6.05
N ASP A 149 22.11 4.81 -6.25
CA ASP A 149 22.38 4.20 -7.56
C ASP A 149 21.33 4.62 -8.61
N ASN A 150 20.06 4.74 -8.21
CA ASN A 150 18.89 5.09 -9.03
C ASN A 150 17.88 5.93 -8.22
N GLY A 151 18.20 7.18 -7.86
CA GLY A 151 17.27 8.02 -7.11
C GLY A 151 17.87 9.30 -6.53
N ILE A 152 17.08 9.98 -5.71
CA ILE A 152 17.46 11.14 -4.89
C ILE A 152 16.76 11.04 -3.53
N GLU A 153 17.44 11.50 -2.47
CA GLU A 153 16.88 11.60 -1.13
C GLU A 153 17.41 12.89 -0.51
N THR A 154 16.51 13.85 -0.26
CA THR A 154 16.88 15.20 0.17
C THR A 154 15.74 15.94 0.83
N GLN A 155 16.10 16.78 1.80
CA GLN A 155 15.31 17.89 2.30
C GLN A 155 15.37 19.07 1.30
N VAL A 156 14.31 19.89 1.28
CA VAL A 156 14.26 21.23 0.70
C VAL A 156 13.37 22.14 1.56
N ILE A 157 13.77 23.41 1.73
CA ILE A 157 12.92 24.41 2.37
C ILE A 157 12.24 25.30 1.32
N LEU A 158 10.93 25.12 1.15
CA LEU A 158 10.11 25.74 0.10
C LEU A 158 9.36 26.96 0.62
N ASP A 159 9.69 28.15 0.14
CA ASP A 159 8.96 29.39 0.44
C ASP A 159 7.57 29.42 -0.25
N PRO A 160 6.63 30.25 0.25
CA PRO A 160 5.37 30.52 -0.43
C PRO A 160 5.57 31.00 -1.88
N ASP A 161 4.70 30.55 -2.77
CA ASP A 161 4.78 30.77 -4.22
C ASP A 161 6.06 30.22 -4.88
N THR A 162 6.72 29.21 -4.29
CA THR A 162 7.94 28.61 -4.85
C THR A 162 7.83 27.10 -5.06
N HIS A 163 8.76 26.57 -5.85
CA HIS A 163 8.90 25.14 -6.13
C HIS A 163 10.36 24.71 -6.16
N ALA A 164 10.60 23.43 -5.92
CA ALA A 164 11.82 22.72 -6.27
C ALA A 164 11.52 21.66 -7.34
N SER A 165 12.57 21.18 -8.00
CA SER A 165 12.46 20.24 -9.11
C SER A 165 13.62 19.26 -9.14
N PHE A 166 13.34 17.98 -9.35
CA PHE A 166 14.33 16.91 -9.40
C PHE A 166 14.20 16.13 -10.71
N ASP A 167 15.22 16.21 -11.56
CA ASP A 167 15.30 15.39 -12.79
C ASP A 167 15.78 13.99 -12.41
N ILE A 168 14.88 13.01 -12.51
CA ILE A 168 15.18 11.59 -12.24
C ILE A 168 15.68 10.86 -13.50
N GLY A 169 15.84 11.58 -14.61
CA GLY A 169 16.34 11.02 -15.86
C GLY A 169 15.34 10.09 -16.54
N THR A 170 15.86 9.30 -17.48
CA THR A 170 15.05 8.38 -18.31
C THR A 170 14.71 7.10 -17.55
N VAL A 171 13.40 6.86 -17.34
CA VAL A 171 12.86 5.64 -16.73
C VAL A 171 12.16 4.82 -17.81
N ASN A 172 12.29 3.48 -17.79
CA ASN A 172 11.70 2.64 -18.83
C ASN A 172 10.25 2.29 -18.54
N ALA A 173 9.45 2.06 -19.59
CA ALA A 173 8.15 1.44 -19.44
C ALA A 173 8.25 0.09 -18.72
N GLY A 174 7.50 -0.07 -17.64
CA GLY A 174 7.52 -1.24 -16.76
C GLY A 174 8.47 -1.15 -15.56
N ASP A 175 9.34 -0.14 -15.48
CA ASP A 175 10.02 0.23 -14.22
C ASP A 175 9.04 1.01 -13.33
N ILE A 176 9.31 1.02 -12.03
CA ILE A 176 8.53 1.70 -10.98
C ILE A 176 9.36 2.88 -10.44
N ILE A 177 8.71 4.03 -10.30
CA ILE A 177 9.20 5.17 -9.52
C ILE A 177 8.49 5.11 -8.17
N ASP A 178 9.23 4.87 -7.10
CA ASP A 178 8.72 4.94 -5.72
C ASP A 178 9.00 6.34 -5.15
N PHE A 179 8.03 6.87 -4.43
CA PHE A 179 8.05 8.18 -3.79
C PHE A 179 7.78 8.02 -2.29
N ASP A 180 8.55 8.74 -1.48
CA ASP A 180 8.33 8.95 -0.05
C ASP A 180 8.41 10.45 0.21
N LEU A 181 7.38 11.02 0.84
CA LEU A 181 7.23 12.45 1.07
C LEU A 181 6.89 12.71 2.53
N ASP A 182 7.77 13.42 3.21
CA ASP A 182 7.62 13.84 4.60
C ASP A 182 7.72 15.36 4.71
N CYS A 183 6.97 15.97 5.63
CA CYS A 183 6.93 17.42 5.83
C CYS A 183 6.33 17.77 7.20
N SER A 184 6.36 19.05 7.58
CA SER A 184 5.82 19.47 8.88
C SER A 184 4.31 19.17 9.02
N PHE A 185 3.93 18.43 10.09
CA PHE A 185 2.61 17.85 10.45
C PHE A 185 1.30 18.66 10.28
N VAL A 186 1.34 19.90 9.79
CA VAL A 186 0.16 20.78 9.63
C VAL A 186 0.10 21.50 8.28
N LYS A 187 0.97 21.13 7.33
CA LYS A 187 1.07 21.78 6.02
C LYS A 187 1.15 20.73 4.92
N GLU A 188 0.35 20.93 3.89
CA GLU A 188 0.23 20.04 2.73
C GLU A 188 1.11 20.61 1.59
N ILE A 189 1.51 19.77 0.64
CA ILE A 189 2.27 20.17 -0.56
C ILE A 189 1.73 19.46 -1.81
N ASP A 190 1.89 20.09 -2.98
CA ASP A 190 1.62 19.48 -4.27
C ASP A 190 2.90 18.90 -4.90
N VAL A 191 2.81 17.64 -5.35
CA VAL A 191 3.88 16.89 -6.04
C VAL A 191 3.47 16.58 -7.48
N PHE A 192 4.07 17.27 -8.44
CA PHE A 192 3.80 17.09 -9.86
C PHE A 192 4.89 16.27 -10.55
N VAL A 193 4.51 15.17 -11.18
CA VAL A 193 5.42 14.36 -12.01
C VAL A 193 5.23 14.74 -13.47
N VAL A 194 6.26 15.30 -14.10
CA VAL A 194 6.20 15.92 -15.42
C VAL A 194 7.14 15.20 -16.39
N SER A 195 6.63 14.81 -17.55
CA SER A 195 7.42 14.24 -18.64
C SER A 195 8.26 15.31 -19.35
N SER A 196 9.42 14.94 -19.88
CA SER A 196 10.38 15.88 -20.50
C SER A 196 9.78 16.72 -21.63
N ALA A 197 8.80 16.17 -22.35
CA ALA A 197 8.06 16.86 -23.41
C ALA A 197 7.18 18.01 -22.87
N ASN A 198 6.73 17.95 -21.62
CA ASN A 198 5.76 18.87 -21.02
C ASN A 198 6.38 19.92 -20.08
N ILE A 199 7.63 19.78 -19.65
CA ILE A 199 8.33 20.71 -18.73
C ILE A 199 8.13 22.17 -19.14
N GLY A 200 8.38 22.51 -20.42
CA GLY A 200 8.24 23.90 -20.89
C GLY A 200 6.80 24.44 -20.86
N SER A 201 5.80 23.57 -20.98
CA SER A 201 4.38 23.93 -20.83
C SER A 201 4.02 24.11 -19.35
N PHE A 202 4.46 23.19 -18.49
CA PHE A 202 4.27 23.20 -17.05
C PHE A 202 4.86 24.46 -16.39
N GLU A 203 6.14 24.75 -16.66
CA GLU A 203 6.84 25.93 -16.17
C GLU A 203 6.22 27.24 -16.68
N SER A 204 5.57 27.22 -17.86
CA SER A 204 4.81 28.37 -18.37
C SER A 204 3.44 28.59 -17.71
N GLY A 205 3.03 27.69 -16.80
CA GLY A 205 1.76 27.75 -16.07
C GLY A 205 0.63 26.91 -16.64
N SER A 206 0.93 25.89 -17.45
CA SER A 206 -0.09 24.97 -18.00
C SER A 206 -0.37 23.79 -17.06
N ASP A 207 -1.62 23.32 -17.05
CA ASP A 207 -2.03 22.07 -16.39
C ASP A 207 -1.61 20.85 -17.25
N THR A 208 -0.30 20.57 -17.25
CA THR A 208 0.34 19.53 -18.08
C THR A 208 1.31 18.70 -17.24
N TRP A 209 0.77 17.81 -16.42
CA TRP A 209 1.50 16.85 -15.59
C TRP A 209 0.86 15.45 -15.63
N ASN A 210 1.58 14.44 -15.18
CA ASN A 210 1.10 13.06 -15.12
C ASN A 210 0.27 12.83 -13.85
N ARG A 211 -1.05 12.99 -13.97
CA ARG A 211 -2.03 12.76 -12.88
C ARG A 211 -2.04 11.33 -12.33
N ASN A 212 -1.46 10.35 -13.03
CA ASN A 212 -1.34 8.98 -12.53
C ASN A 212 -0.16 8.83 -11.54
N ALA A 213 0.81 9.75 -11.59
CA ALA A 213 2.05 9.71 -10.80
C ALA A 213 2.18 10.88 -9.80
N SER A 214 1.34 11.90 -9.95
CA SER A 214 1.34 13.12 -9.14
C SER A 214 0.40 12.97 -7.92
N TYR A 215 0.76 13.57 -6.79
CA TYR A 215 -0.07 13.64 -5.58
C TYR A 215 -0.28 15.10 -5.22
N LEU A 216 -1.51 15.50 -4.89
CA LEU A 216 -1.87 16.88 -4.59
C LEU A 216 -2.34 17.01 -3.14
N ASN A 217 -2.04 18.16 -2.52
CA ASN A 217 -2.45 18.53 -1.17
C ASN A 217 -2.15 17.46 -0.10
N GLU A 218 -0.90 17.01 0.00
CA GLU A 218 -0.55 15.95 0.93
C GLU A 218 0.75 16.16 1.73
N CYS A 219 0.86 15.40 2.80
CA CYS A 219 2.05 15.26 3.64
C CYS A 219 2.10 13.87 4.28
N HIS A 220 3.29 13.35 4.56
CA HIS A 220 3.53 11.99 5.09
C HIS A 220 2.89 10.89 4.22
N VAL A 221 3.24 10.85 2.94
CA VAL A 221 2.65 9.93 1.97
C VAL A 221 3.71 9.20 1.14
N MET A 222 3.53 7.87 1.03
CA MET A 222 4.31 7.01 0.15
C MET A 222 3.42 6.55 -0.99
N TRP A 223 3.96 6.51 -2.22
CA TRP A 223 3.26 5.95 -3.37
C TRP A 223 4.24 5.49 -4.45
N SER A 224 3.74 4.70 -5.40
CA SER A 224 4.53 4.14 -6.49
C SER A 224 3.87 4.46 -7.82
N TYR A 225 4.64 4.70 -8.88
CA TYR A 225 4.13 4.80 -10.24
C TYR A 225 4.87 3.83 -11.17
N GLN A 226 4.13 2.85 -11.70
CA GLN A 226 4.63 1.97 -12.74
C GLN A 226 4.57 2.70 -14.09
N VAL A 227 5.74 2.98 -14.66
CA VAL A 227 5.87 3.83 -15.84
C VAL A 227 5.26 3.14 -17.06
N GLU A 228 4.30 3.79 -17.71
CA GLU A 228 3.62 3.25 -18.89
C GLU A 228 4.40 3.50 -20.20
N VAL A 229 5.22 4.57 -20.24
CA VAL A 229 5.97 5.02 -21.41
C VAL A 229 7.39 5.43 -21.02
N THR A 230 8.40 4.91 -21.74
CA THR A 230 9.80 5.32 -21.55
C THR A 230 10.00 6.79 -21.93
N ASP A 231 10.26 7.64 -20.94
CA ASP A 231 10.56 9.07 -21.09
C ASP A 231 11.53 9.50 -19.96
N SER A 232 12.09 10.71 -20.06
CA SER A 232 12.73 11.40 -18.94
C SER A 232 11.67 12.11 -18.11
N TRP A 233 11.76 11.99 -16.79
CA TRP A 233 10.78 12.51 -15.85
C TRP A 233 11.40 13.51 -14.88
N THR A 234 10.63 14.50 -14.48
CA THR A 234 11.02 15.51 -13.48
C THR A 234 9.92 15.64 -12.45
N VAL A 235 10.28 15.57 -11.17
CA VAL A 235 9.37 15.70 -10.04
C VAL A 235 9.47 17.13 -9.51
N TYR A 236 8.34 17.85 -9.46
CA TYR A 236 8.24 19.19 -8.89
C TYR A 236 7.53 19.13 -7.55
N LEU A 237 8.10 19.77 -6.54
CA LEU A 237 7.46 20.05 -5.25
C LEU A 237 7.07 21.52 -5.23
N GLU A 238 5.79 21.85 -5.03
CA GLU A 238 5.28 23.23 -5.12
C GLU A 238 4.48 23.64 -3.88
N ASN A 239 4.94 24.67 -3.18
CA ASN A 239 4.19 25.39 -2.15
C ASN A 239 3.57 26.63 -2.82
N GLY A 240 2.53 26.44 -3.61
CA GLY A 240 2.11 27.46 -4.58
C GLY A 240 0.77 27.21 -5.28
N PRO A 241 0.24 28.23 -5.98
CA PRO A 241 -1.17 28.34 -6.33
C PRO A 241 -1.59 27.48 -7.54
N ARG A 242 -0.75 26.53 -7.99
CA ARG A 242 -1.00 25.71 -9.17
C ARG A 242 -1.82 24.45 -8.85
N GLY A 243 -1.72 23.93 -7.64
CA GLY A 243 -2.54 22.81 -7.14
C GLY A 243 -3.50 23.25 -6.04
N GLU A 244 -3.54 22.49 -4.95
CA GLU A 244 -4.45 22.70 -3.82
C GLU A 244 -3.71 23.14 -2.53
N ALA A 245 -2.38 22.98 -2.47
CA ALA A 245 -1.55 23.36 -1.33
C ALA A 245 -0.98 24.80 -1.46
N GLU A 246 -1.68 25.78 -0.89
CA GLU A 246 -1.19 27.16 -0.74
C GLU A 246 -0.99 27.51 0.74
N THR A 247 0.25 27.75 1.18
CA THR A 247 0.56 28.13 2.56
C THR A 247 1.24 29.50 2.65
N GLU A 248 0.96 30.28 3.70
CA GLU A 248 1.53 31.63 3.91
C GLU A 248 2.98 31.59 4.47
N GLU A 249 3.54 30.41 4.70
CA GLU A 249 4.83 30.20 5.37
C GLU A 249 5.70 29.21 4.59
N SER A 250 7.01 29.20 4.85
CA SER A 250 7.89 28.18 4.27
C SER A 250 7.55 26.78 4.79
N LEU A 251 7.76 25.76 3.95
CA LEU A 251 7.65 24.34 4.27
C LEU A 251 9.05 23.75 4.41
N ASP A 252 9.22 22.86 5.38
CA ASP A 252 10.30 21.89 5.40
C ASP A 252 9.75 20.58 4.82
N VAL A 253 10.42 20.03 3.79
CA VAL A 253 9.95 18.86 3.03
C VAL A 253 11.12 17.92 2.77
N GLY A 254 11.07 16.73 3.35
CA GLY A 254 11.89 15.59 2.98
C GLY A 254 11.25 14.83 1.82
N ILE A 255 12.04 14.49 0.81
CA ILE A 255 11.61 13.64 -0.30
C ILE A 255 12.65 12.58 -0.62
N SER A 256 12.19 11.33 -0.76
CA SER A 256 12.93 10.22 -1.35
C SER A 256 12.22 9.80 -2.64
N ILE A 257 12.96 9.76 -3.75
CA ILE A 257 12.48 9.22 -5.03
C ILE A 257 13.46 8.16 -5.48
N SER A 258 13.00 6.94 -5.74
CA SER A 258 13.85 5.86 -6.23
C SER A 258 13.24 5.15 -7.44
N VAL A 259 14.09 4.59 -8.29
CA VAL A 259 13.68 3.88 -9.50
C VAL A 259 14.16 2.44 -9.45
N ARG A 260 13.21 1.50 -9.52
CA ARG A 260 13.44 0.05 -9.53
C ARG A 260 12.69 -0.61 -10.67
N SER A 261 13.14 -1.78 -11.10
CA SER A 261 12.28 -2.66 -11.90
C SER A 261 11.33 -3.43 -10.98
N ILE A 262 10.27 -4.00 -11.56
CA ILE A 262 9.40 -4.97 -10.88
C ILE A 262 10.24 -6.17 -10.39
N GLU A 263 10.11 -6.54 -9.10
CA GLU A 263 10.92 -7.59 -8.48
C GLU A 263 10.10 -8.80 -8.00
N GLY A 264 10.73 -9.99 -8.01
CA GLY A 264 10.23 -11.17 -7.30
C GLY A 264 8.88 -11.70 -7.79
N ASN A 265 7.85 -11.57 -6.95
CA ASN A 265 6.48 -12.04 -7.19
C ASN A 265 5.54 -10.92 -7.70
N GLU A 266 6.00 -9.68 -7.78
CA GLU A 266 5.22 -8.52 -8.23
C GLU A 266 4.89 -8.61 -9.74
N LEU A 267 3.71 -8.13 -10.13
CA LEU A 267 3.23 -8.02 -11.52
C LEU A 267 2.88 -6.59 -11.87
N ILE A 268 2.20 -5.92 -10.94
CA ILE A 268 1.81 -4.51 -10.96
C ILE A 268 2.12 -3.97 -9.57
N SER A 269 2.66 -2.75 -9.51
CA SER A 269 2.67 -1.95 -8.28
C SER A 269 2.67 -0.49 -8.68
N THR A 270 1.52 0.14 -8.53
CA THR A 270 1.31 1.53 -8.92
C THR A 270 0.09 2.09 -8.22
N SER A 271 0.10 3.38 -7.98
CA SER A 271 -1.07 4.15 -7.63
C SER A 271 -1.60 4.93 -8.82
N ARG A 272 -2.83 5.45 -8.69
CA ARG A 272 -3.45 6.35 -9.64
C ARG A 272 -4.55 7.19 -8.98
N MET A 273 -4.65 8.46 -9.36
CA MET A 273 -5.82 9.28 -9.08
C MET A 273 -6.96 8.93 -10.04
N ILE A 274 -8.14 8.63 -9.51
CA ILE A 274 -9.36 8.35 -10.27
C ILE A 274 -10.39 9.42 -9.92
N ASP A 275 -10.74 10.26 -10.91
CA ASP A 275 -11.78 11.28 -10.77
C ASP A 275 -13.14 10.65 -10.42
N ALA A 276 -14.02 11.41 -9.76
CA ALA A 276 -15.39 10.99 -9.50
C ALA A 276 -16.16 10.77 -10.83
N GLY A 277 -16.72 9.56 -11.02
CA GLY A 277 -17.29 9.13 -12.30
C GLY A 277 -16.29 8.47 -13.27
N GLY A 278 -15.00 8.45 -12.92
CA GLY A 278 -13.95 7.82 -13.72
C GLY A 278 -13.68 6.37 -13.31
N ALA A 279 -12.95 5.66 -14.16
CA ALA A 279 -12.43 4.32 -13.86
C ALA A 279 -10.99 4.14 -14.34
N TRP A 280 -10.33 3.11 -13.83
CA TRP A 280 -8.95 2.75 -14.18
C TRP A 280 -8.87 1.27 -14.53
N ARG A 281 -8.49 0.98 -15.78
CA ARG A 281 -8.18 -0.38 -16.24
C ARG A 281 -6.73 -0.73 -15.96
N VAL A 282 -6.52 -1.93 -15.45
CA VAL A 282 -5.22 -2.54 -15.19
C VAL A 282 -5.18 -3.90 -15.87
N ASP A 283 -4.33 -4.06 -16.87
CA ASP A 283 -4.21 -5.34 -17.61
C ASP A 283 -3.27 -6.31 -16.88
N LEU A 284 -3.79 -7.47 -16.49
CA LEU A 284 -3.04 -8.55 -15.84
C LEU A 284 -2.31 -9.44 -16.86
N GLY A 285 -2.75 -9.39 -18.13
CA GLY A 285 -2.21 -10.19 -19.23
C GLY A 285 -2.77 -11.61 -19.26
N ASP A 286 -2.04 -12.50 -19.94
CA ASP A 286 -2.42 -13.91 -20.09
C ASP A 286 -2.13 -14.71 -18.81
N LEU A 287 -3.18 -15.29 -18.21
CA LEU A 287 -3.12 -16.15 -17.03
C LEU A 287 -3.59 -17.57 -17.40
N SER A 288 -3.04 -18.57 -16.73
CA SER A 288 -3.38 -19.98 -16.91
C SER A 288 -4.30 -20.48 -15.79
N ALA A 289 -5.10 -21.50 -16.10
CA ALA A 289 -5.87 -22.22 -15.08
C ALA A 289 -4.96 -22.80 -14.00
N GLY A 290 -5.18 -22.38 -12.75
CA GLY A 290 -4.38 -22.74 -11.59
C GLY A 290 -3.31 -21.71 -11.19
N ASP A 291 -3.12 -20.63 -11.95
CA ASP A 291 -2.37 -19.46 -11.48
C ASP A 291 -3.12 -18.84 -10.29
N SER A 292 -2.37 -18.45 -9.25
CA SER A 292 -2.90 -17.65 -8.16
C SER A 292 -2.42 -16.20 -8.31
N LEU A 293 -3.26 -15.25 -7.96
CA LEU A 293 -2.92 -13.84 -7.84
C LEU A 293 -3.26 -13.36 -6.44
N GLY A 294 -2.38 -12.56 -5.85
CA GLY A 294 -2.62 -11.85 -4.60
C GLY A 294 -2.79 -10.37 -4.90
N PHE A 295 -3.90 -9.78 -4.48
CA PHE A 295 -4.22 -8.38 -4.70
C PHE A 295 -4.07 -7.59 -3.40
N VAL A 296 -3.42 -6.44 -3.47
CA VAL A 296 -3.25 -5.48 -2.37
C VAL A 296 -3.88 -4.17 -2.81
N PHE A 297 -4.78 -3.67 -1.98
CA PHE A 297 -5.43 -2.38 -2.20
C PHE A 297 -5.20 -1.48 -0.99
N GLU A 298 -4.72 -0.28 -1.27
CA GLU A 298 -4.79 0.84 -0.35
C GLU A 298 -5.38 2.02 -1.10
N GLY A 299 -5.88 3.02 -0.37
CA GLY A 299 -6.39 4.21 -1.01
C GLY A 299 -6.78 5.25 0.01
N LYS A 300 -6.71 6.50 -0.42
CA LYS A 300 -6.92 7.64 0.46
C LYS A 300 -8.29 8.25 0.23
N MET A 301 -9.02 8.42 1.33
CA MET A 301 -10.34 9.04 1.32
C MET A 301 -10.23 10.54 1.05
N GLY A 302 -10.84 11.01 -0.06
CA GLY A 302 -11.43 12.34 -0.03
C GLY A 302 -12.75 12.34 0.76
N TYR A 303 -13.37 13.51 0.93
CA TYR A 303 -14.62 13.66 1.71
C TYR A 303 -15.78 14.14 0.82
N PRO A 304 -16.94 13.45 0.80
CA PRO A 304 -17.26 12.20 1.50
C PRO A 304 -16.44 11.01 0.98
N ALA A 305 -16.26 9.99 1.83
CA ALA A 305 -15.48 8.80 1.50
C ALA A 305 -16.01 8.17 0.20
N PRO A 306 -15.16 8.01 -0.83
CA PRO A 306 -15.55 7.35 -2.07
C PRO A 306 -15.72 5.85 -1.85
N GLU A 307 -16.74 5.31 -2.48
CA GLU A 307 -16.95 3.88 -2.65
C GLU A 307 -16.44 3.52 -4.05
N VAL A 308 -15.63 2.47 -4.15
CA VAL A 308 -14.94 2.05 -5.38
C VAL A 308 -15.27 0.60 -5.68
N ASP A 309 -15.51 0.26 -6.93
CA ASP A 309 -15.69 -1.13 -7.37
C ASP A 309 -14.40 -1.70 -7.94
N PHE A 310 -14.02 -2.90 -7.50
CA PHE A 310 -12.87 -3.66 -7.99
C PHE A 310 -13.36 -4.85 -8.81
N LEU A 311 -13.56 -4.62 -10.10
CA LEU A 311 -14.15 -5.60 -11.03
C LEU A 311 -13.04 -6.38 -11.75
N ILE A 312 -12.85 -7.64 -11.39
CA ILE A 312 -11.86 -8.53 -12.03
C ILE A 312 -12.58 -9.31 -13.13
N MET A 313 -12.09 -9.26 -14.37
CA MET A 313 -12.77 -9.89 -15.50
C MET A 313 -11.82 -10.24 -16.64
N GLU A 314 -12.27 -11.02 -17.63
CA GLU A 314 -11.53 -11.13 -18.89
C GLU A 314 -11.39 -9.73 -19.53
N SER A 315 -10.24 -9.42 -20.11
CA SER A 315 -9.96 -8.11 -20.73
C SER A 315 -10.97 -7.69 -21.80
N SER A 316 -11.67 -8.65 -22.41
CA SER A 316 -12.75 -8.42 -23.40
C SER A 316 -14.06 -7.92 -22.79
N GLN A 317 -14.29 -8.21 -21.50
CA GLN A 317 -15.46 -7.79 -20.75
C GLN A 317 -15.33 -6.33 -20.30
N VAL A 318 -14.11 -5.85 -20.04
CA VAL A 318 -13.85 -4.43 -19.72
C VAL A 318 -14.34 -3.52 -20.85
N ASP A 319 -14.02 -3.86 -22.10
CA ASP A 319 -14.48 -3.09 -23.27
C ASP A 319 -16.01 -3.11 -23.40
N THR A 320 -16.64 -4.23 -23.02
CA THR A 320 -18.11 -4.38 -23.01
C THR A 320 -18.73 -3.49 -21.93
N TYR A 321 -18.17 -3.49 -20.72
CA TYR A 321 -18.60 -2.67 -19.59
C TYR A 321 -18.51 -1.17 -19.92
N LEU A 322 -17.34 -0.70 -20.33
CA LEU A 322 -17.10 0.71 -20.67
C LEU A 322 -17.99 1.22 -21.82
N SER A 323 -18.43 0.32 -22.70
CA SER A 323 -19.35 0.66 -23.80
C SER A 323 -20.84 0.70 -23.40
N GLY A 324 -21.16 0.48 -22.13
CA GLY A 324 -22.53 0.45 -21.60
C GLY A 324 -23.26 -0.86 -21.89
N GLY A 325 -22.54 -1.98 -21.75
CA GLY A 325 -23.06 -3.32 -21.94
C GLY A 325 -23.23 -4.11 -20.63
N ASP A 326 -23.79 -5.31 -20.78
CA ASP A 326 -23.76 -6.36 -19.76
C ASP A 326 -22.41 -7.08 -19.84
N ALA A 327 -21.55 -6.87 -18.85
CA ALA A 327 -20.22 -7.47 -18.76
C ALA A 327 -20.18 -8.60 -17.73
N VAL A 328 -19.35 -9.61 -17.98
CA VAL A 328 -19.16 -10.74 -17.06
C VAL A 328 -17.91 -10.52 -16.20
N ILE A 329 -18.08 -10.55 -14.87
CA ILE A 329 -17.00 -10.42 -13.88
C ILE A 329 -16.75 -11.73 -13.14
N LEU A 330 -15.53 -11.90 -12.63
CA LEU A 330 -15.15 -12.97 -11.72
C LEU A 330 -15.71 -12.66 -10.33
N GLY A 331 -16.88 -13.20 -10.01
CA GLY A 331 -17.67 -12.77 -8.85
C GLY A 331 -17.00 -13.03 -7.51
N HIS A 332 -16.40 -14.20 -7.31
CA HIS A 332 -15.63 -14.52 -6.09
C HIS A 332 -14.37 -13.65 -5.89
N ALA A 333 -13.84 -13.06 -6.95
CA ALA A 333 -12.57 -12.31 -6.92
C ALA A 333 -12.79 -10.79 -6.84
N SER A 334 -13.92 -10.32 -7.36
CA SER A 334 -14.31 -8.91 -7.43
C SER A 334 -14.92 -8.45 -6.12
N VAL A 335 -14.83 -7.15 -5.83
CA VAL A 335 -15.47 -6.50 -4.68
C VAL A 335 -16.24 -5.28 -5.17
N LEU A 336 -17.42 -5.05 -4.62
CA LEU A 336 -18.23 -3.87 -4.94
C LEU A 336 -18.33 -2.94 -3.74
N ASN A 337 -18.61 -1.66 -4.00
CA ASN A 337 -18.90 -0.66 -2.99
C ASN A 337 -17.85 -0.67 -1.85
N TYR A 338 -16.58 -0.78 -2.25
CA TYR A 338 -15.47 -0.89 -1.33
C TYR A 338 -15.15 0.50 -0.78
N THR A 339 -15.21 0.63 0.54
CA THR A 339 -14.84 1.85 1.27
C THR A 339 -13.47 1.65 1.92
N PHE A 340 -12.51 2.52 1.62
CA PHE A 340 -11.20 2.51 2.26
C PHE A 340 -11.32 2.79 3.76
N SER A 341 -11.04 1.80 4.60
CA SER A 341 -11.11 1.91 6.07
C SER A 341 -9.87 2.56 6.70
N GLY A 342 -8.86 2.89 5.89
CA GLY A 342 -7.51 3.28 6.35
C GLY A 342 -6.65 2.08 6.78
N LEU A 343 -7.10 0.86 6.49
CA LEU A 343 -6.31 -0.37 6.61
C LEU A 343 -5.98 -0.92 5.22
N LEU A 344 -4.87 -1.64 5.12
CA LEU A 344 -4.46 -2.41 3.96
C LEU A 344 -5.37 -3.64 3.82
N ASP A 345 -6.08 -3.75 2.69
CA ASP A 345 -6.91 -4.91 2.37
C ASP A 345 -6.25 -5.78 1.29
N THR A 346 -6.30 -7.09 1.52
CA THR A 346 -5.57 -8.07 0.70
C THR A 346 -6.33 -9.37 0.55
N TRP A 347 -6.34 -9.97 -0.64
CA TRP A 347 -6.82 -11.33 -0.85
C TRP A 347 -6.10 -12.05 -1.99
N ASP A 348 -5.99 -13.37 -1.88
CA ASP A 348 -5.51 -14.24 -2.95
C ASP A 348 -6.71 -14.81 -3.73
N TYR A 349 -6.58 -15.04 -5.05
CA TYR A 349 -7.57 -15.70 -5.88
C TYR A 349 -6.89 -16.68 -6.85
N ARG A 350 -7.53 -17.83 -7.11
CA ARG A 350 -7.04 -18.83 -8.07
C ARG A 350 -7.84 -18.80 -9.36
N ILE A 351 -7.17 -18.50 -10.47
CA ILE A 351 -7.75 -18.48 -11.82
C ILE A 351 -8.21 -19.88 -12.21
N ALA A 352 -9.49 -20.04 -12.57
CA ALA A 352 -10.06 -21.33 -12.95
C ALA A 352 -9.86 -21.71 -14.43
N ARG A 353 -9.73 -20.72 -15.33
CA ARG A 353 -9.68 -20.89 -16.79
C ARG A 353 -8.51 -20.12 -17.40
N ASP A 354 -7.94 -20.65 -18.49
CA ASP A 354 -6.95 -19.91 -19.28
C ASP A 354 -7.62 -18.68 -19.94
N GLY A 355 -7.02 -17.50 -19.83
CA GLY A 355 -7.58 -16.27 -20.41
C GLY A 355 -6.68 -15.05 -20.26
N THR A 356 -7.03 -13.96 -20.94
CA THR A 356 -6.41 -12.64 -20.73
C THR A 356 -7.30 -11.84 -19.78
N TYR A 357 -6.75 -11.40 -18.65
CA TYR A 357 -7.53 -10.79 -17.57
C TYR A 357 -7.13 -9.33 -17.29
N SER A 358 -8.06 -8.57 -16.72
CA SER A 358 -7.86 -7.19 -16.29
C SER A 358 -8.65 -6.92 -15.00
N ILE A 359 -8.20 -5.92 -14.23
CA ILE A 359 -8.99 -5.29 -13.18
C ILE A 359 -9.53 -3.98 -13.74
N LEU A 360 -10.80 -3.67 -13.48
CA LEU A 360 -11.36 -2.34 -13.62
C LEU A 360 -11.65 -1.80 -12.21
N VAL A 361 -10.96 -0.73 -11.85
CA VAL A 361 -11.18 0.04 -10.62
C VAL A 361 -12.13 1.18 -10.97
N ASP A 362 -13.39 1.11 -10.55
CA ASP A 362 -14.45 2.06 -10.95
C ASP A 362 -14.81 2.99 -9.76
N ASN A 363 -14.75 4.31 -9.96
CA ASN A 363 -15.16 5.34 -8.99
C ASN A 363 -16.42 6.09 -9.50
N SER A 364 -17.26 5.40 -10.27
CA SER A 364 -18.51 5.93 -10.82
C SER A 364 -19.75 5.50 -10.01
N VAL A 365 -20.93 5.55 -10.63
CA VAL A 365 -22.18 4.99 -10.08
C VAL A 365 -22.58 3.72 -10.83
N GLU A 366 -21.64 3.14 -11.58
CA GLU A 366 -21.79 1.89 -12.28
C GLU A 366 -20.98 0.82 -11.53
N PRO A 367 -21.41 -0.46 -11.50
CA PRO A 367 -22.57 -1.03 -12.20
C PRO A 367 -23.92 -0.51 -11.65
N GLN A 368 -25.06 -0.92 -12.21
CA GLN A 368 -26.38 -0.45 -11.76
C GLN A 368 -26.72 -0.75 -10.28
N ASP A 369 -25.88 -1.53 -9.58
CA ASP A 369 -25.89 -1.82 -8.15
C ASP A 369 -24.61 -1.34 -7.40
N GLY A 370 -23.77 -0.56 -8.08
CA GLY A 370 -22.76 0.32 -7.50
C GLY A 370 -23.38 1.56 -6.84
N THR A 371 -22.58 2.30 -6.09
CA THR A 371 -23.04 3.32 -5.14
C THR A 371 -22.81 4.76 -5.59
N SER A 372 -23.14 5.73 -4.74
CA SER A 372 -23.17 7.14 -5.13
C SER A 372 -21.78 7.78 -5.16
N HIS A 373 -21.51 8.58 -6.19
CA HIS A 373 -20.26 9.35 -6.36
C HIS A 373 -19.70 9.94 -5.05
N GLY A 374 -18.48 9.56 -4.71
CA GLY A 374 -17.65 10.28 -3.77
C GLY A 374 -16.92 11.47 -4.42
N SER A 375 -15.79 11.85 -3.82
CA SER A 375 -14.78 12.71 -4.45
C SER A 375 -13.87 11.92 -5.40
N ALA A 376 -12.88 12.59 -6.00
CA ALA A 376 -11.73 11.87 -6.57
C ALA A 376 -11.07 11.02 -5.47
N VAL A 377 -10.48 9.90 -5.88
CA VAL A 377 -9.83 8.92 -5.00
C VAL A 377 -8.43 8.61 -5.51
N HIS A 378 -7.45 8.52 -4.61
CA HIS A 378 -6.13 7.99 -4.95
C HIS A 378 -6.07 6.53 -4.52
N VAL A 379 -5.97 5.61 -5.48
CA VAL A 379 -5.92 4.16 -5.24
C VAL A 379 -4.50 3.68 -5.48
N SER A 380 -3.94 2.96 -4.51
CA SER A 380 -2.73 2.17 -4.66
C SER A 380 -3.11 0.70 -4.90
N LEU A 381 -2.54 0.11 -5.94
CA LEU A 381 -2.75 -1.28 -6.32
C LEU A 381 -1.40 -1.98 -6.44
N SER A 382 -1.23 -3.09 -5.74
CA SER A 382 -0.21 -4.08 -6.08
C SER A 382 -0.86 -5.42 -6.41
N VAL A 383 -0.39 -6.07 -7.47
CA VAL A 383 -0.79 -7.42 -7.86
C VAL A 383 0.44 -8.30 -7.84
N LEU A 384 0.36 -9.39 -7.09
CA LEU A 384 1.42 -10.35 -6.86
C LEU A 384 1.02 -11.72 -7.45
N ARG A 385 1.98 -12.56 -7.83
CA ARG A 385 1.77 -13.98 -8.17
C ARG A 385 1.35 -14.85 -6.98
N ASN A 386 1.36 -14.28 -5.78
CA ASN A 386 0.71 -14.73 -4.54
C ASN A 386 1.13 -13.79 -3.39
N LEU A 387 0.20 -13.51 -2.47
CA LEU A 387 0.48 -12.75 -1.26
C LEU A 387 1.25 -13.57 -0.23
N TRP A 388 0.80 -14.81 -0.01
CA TRP A 388 1.30 -15.65 1.08
C TRP A 388 2.76 -16.13 0.94
N SER A 389 3.44 -15.77 -0.15
CA SER A 389 4.89 -15.94 -0.32
C SER A 389 5.70 -14.80 0.31
N ALA A 390 5.20 -13.56 0.24
CA ALA A 390 5.91 -12.36 0.67
C ALA A 390 6.16 -12.33 2.18
N GLY A 391 5.17 -12.74 2.99
CA GLY A 391 5.28 -12.66 4.46
C GLY A 391 5.98 -13.84 5.16
N LEU A 392 6.13 -15.02 4.52
CA LEU A 392 6.55 -16.25 5.21
C LEU A 392 7.72 -17.02 4.55
N GLY A 393 8.31 -16.47 3.49
CA GLY A 393 9.56 -16.94 2.90
C GLY A 393 9.43 -18.00 1.81
N GLU A 394 10.45 -18.03 0.94
CA GLU A 394 10.49 -18.67 -0.38
C GLU A 394 10.13 -20.18 -0.44
N ASN A 395 10.14 -20.90 0.69
CA ASN A 395 9.90 -22.35 0.72
C ASN A 395 8.42 -22.76 0.87
N TRP A 396 7.48 -21.81 0.98
CA TRP A 396 6.04 -22.09 1.15
C TRP A 396 5.23 -21.94 -0.15
N VAL A 397 5.88 -21.74 -1.29
CA VAL A 397 5.26 -21.13 -2.47
C VAL A 397 4.51 -22.10 -3.40
N GLU A 398 4.87 -23.40 -3.42
CA GLU A 398 4.53 -24.28 -4.56
C GLU A 398 3.45 -25.37 -4.31
N THR A 399 2.92 -25.55 -3.10
CA THR A 399 2.14 -26.77 -2.73
C THR A 399 0.74 -26.53 -2.14
N GLY A 400 0.15 -25.34 -2.32
CA GLY A 400 -1.16 -24.99 -1.77
C GLY A 400 -2.20 -24.56 -2.79
N TYR A 401 -3.47 -24.89 -2.51
CA TYR A 401 -4.63 -24.22 -3.08
C TYR A 401 -4.91 -22.98 -2.24
N VAL A 402 -4.78 -21.79 -2.82
CA VAL A 402 -5.02 -20.51 -2.16
C VAL A 402 -6.01 -19.71 -2.99
N SER A 403 -7.14 -19.29 -2.40
CA SER A 403 -8.15 -18.48 -3.06
C SER A 403 -9.13 -17.86 -2.06
N ARG A 404 -9.81 -16.80 -2.50
CA ARG A 404 -11.10 -16.32 -2.02
C ARG A 404 -12.24 -17.13 -2.62
N HIS A 405 -13.35 -17.27 -1.89
CA HIS A 405 -14.64 -17.80 -2.38
C HIS A 405 -15.82 -17.08 -1.72
N TYR A 406 -16.76 -16.58 -2.52
CA TYR A 406 -18.05 -16.07 -2.03
C TYR A 406 -19.08 -17.20 -1.93
N VAL A 407 -19.87 -17.22 -0.85
CA VAL A 407 -20.84 -18.27 -0.53
C VAL A 407 -22.16 -17.63 -0.08
N GLU A 408 -23.28 -17.98 -0.71
CA GLU A 408 -24.62 -17.54 -0.29
C GLU A 408 -25.01 -18.04 1.11
N GLU A 409 -26.02 -17.43 1.73
CA GLU A 409 -26.66 -17.98 2.93
C GLU A 409 -27.18 -19.41 2.66
N GLY A 410 -26.79 -20.38 3.48
CA GLY A 410 -27.08 -21.81 3.26
C GLY A 410 -26.03 -22.56 2.43
N GLY A 411 -25.00 -21.88 1.92
CA GLY A 411 -23.95 -22.47 1.09
C GLY A 411 -22.74 -22.98 1.87
N PHE A 412 -21.89 -23.75 1.19
CA PHE A 412 -20.58 -24.19 1.66
C PHE A 412 -19.59 -24.32 0.50
N VAL A 413 -18.30 -24.14 0.77
CA VAL A 413 -17.20 -24.44 -0.18
C VAL A 413 -16.49 -25.72 0.25
N SER A 414 -16.06 -26.56 -0.69
CA SER A 414 -15.39 -27.83 -0.39
C SER A 414 -14.17 -28.08 -1.26
N PHE A 415 -13.27 -28.92 -0.76
CA PHE A 415 -11.97 -29.22 -1.35
C PHE A 415 -11.69 -30.71 -1.30
N ASP A 416 -11.47 -31.29 -2.47
CA ASP A 416 -10.94 -32.63 -2.64
C ASP A 416 -9.44 -32.60 -2.26
N LEU A 417 -9.04 -33.36 -1.24
CA LEU A 417 -7.63 -33.51 -0.85
C LEU A 417 -6.96 -34.73 -1.48
N GLY A 418 -7.72 -35.58 -2.18
CA GLY A 418 -7.29 -36.86 -2.75
C GLY A 418 -7.13 -38.00 -1.73
N ASP A 419 -6.56 -39.11 -2.22
CA ASP A 419 -6.13 -40.25 -1.40
C ASP A 419 -4.94 -39.84 -0.50
N LEU A 420 -5.06 -40.01 0.82
CA LEU A 420 -3.97 -39.77 1.77
C LEU A 420 -3.57 -41.05 2.52
N GLY A 421 -2.26 -41.28 2.62
CA GLY A 421 -1.62 -42.37 3.34
C GLY A 421 -1.48 -42.11 4.85
N VAL A 422 -1.23 -43.16 5.63
CA VAL A 422 -0.88 -42.99 7.05
C VAL A 422 0.45 -42.25 7.15
N ASN A 423 0.50 -41.21 7.99
CA ASN A 423 1.55 -40.20 8.14
C ASN A 423 1.63 -39.11 7.06
N ASP A 424 0.79 -39.16 6.02
CA ASP A 424 0.65 -38.02 5.10
C ASP A 424 -0.09 -36.89 5.82
N ARG A 425 0.10 -35.65 5.35
CA ARG A 425 -0.37 -34.45 6.01
C ARG A 425 -1.25 -33.61 5.12
N PHE A 426 -2.14 -32.87 5.76
CA PHE A 426 -2.79 -31.70 5.17
C PHE A 426 -2.82 -30.58 6.19
N THR A 427 -2.96 -29.35 5.71
CA THR A 427 -3.07 -28.14 6.53
C THR A 427 -4.14 -27.27 5.90
N TYR A 428 -5.01 -26.67 6.70
CA TYR A 428 -5.90 -25.60 6.27
C TYR A 428 -5.68 -24.36 7.12
N MET A 429 -5.87 -23.21 6.49
CA MET A 429 -6.00 -21.90 7.12
C MET A 429 -7.18 -21.21 6.46
N VAL A 430 -8.10 -20.68 7.26
CA VAL A 430 -9.37 -20.09 6.80
C VAL A 430 -9.65 -18.84 7.61
N PHE A 431 -9.88 -17.75 6.89
CA PHE A 431 -10.48 -16.50 7.37
C PHE A 431 -11.88 -16.38 6.74
N ALA A 432 -12.79 -15.70 7.43
CA ALA A 432 -14.15 -15.53 6.97
C ALA A 432 -14.67 -14.12 7.28
N GLU A 433 -15.30 -13.50 6.30
CA GLU A 433 -16.07 -12.28 6.43
C GLU A 433 -17.54 -12.57 6.18
N LYS A 434 -18.42 -11.97 7.00
CA LYS A 434 -19.87 -12.16 6.91
C LYS A 434 -20.56 -10.89 6.40
N HIS A 435 -21.28 -11.05 5.31
CA HIS A 435 -22.09 -10.02 4.67
C HIS A 435 -23.51 -10.03 5.27
N ALA A 436 -23.75 -9.20 6.28
CA ALA A 436 -25.04 -9.10 6.96
C ALA A 436 -25.38 -7.66 7.36
N SER A 437 -26.68 -7.32 7.31
CA SER A 437 -27.23 -5.99 7.63
C SER A 437 -27.07 -5.53 9.09
N SER A 438 -26.42 -6.33 9.95
CA SER A 438 -26.03 -5.96 11.30
C SER A 438 -24.64 -6.50 11.64
N PHE A 439 -23.70 -5.60 11.87
CA PHE A 439 -22.32 -5.90 12.27
C PHE A 439 -22.27 -6.82 13.51
N SER A 440 -21.76 -8.04 13.34
CA SER A 440 -21.58 -9.02 14.41
C SER A 440 -20.16 -9.60 14.40
N ILE A 441 -19.34 -9.10 15.32
CA ILE A 441 -17.99 -9.58 15.65
C ILE A 441 -17.94 -11.00 16.26
N ALA A 442 -19.08 -11.70 16.30
CA ALA A 442 -19.24 -13.04 16.83
C ALA A 442 -19.76 -14.04 15.79
N SER A 443 -19.71 -13.66 14.51
CA SER A 443 -20.04 -14.54 13.39
C SER A 443 -19.00 -15.66 13.30
N LYS A 444 -19.46 -16.91 13.16
CA LYS A 444 -18.63 -18.11 13.19
C LYS A 444 -18.88 -19.01 12.00
N PHE A 445 -17.90 -19.86 11.71
CA PHE A 445 -17.96 -20.90 10.69
C PHE A 445 -17.31 -22.20 11.21
N ASP A 446 -17.58 -23.30 10.52
CA ASP A 446 -16.99 -24.61 10.75
C ASP A 446 -16.01 -24.97 9.63
N VAL A 447 -14.94 -25.68 9.98
CA VAL A 447 -14.07 -26.39 9.03
C VAL A 447 -14.18 -27.89 9.27
N LEU A 448 -14.98 -28.55 8.43
CA LEU A 448 -15.38 -29.94 8.57
C LEU A 448 -14.49 -30.83 7.69
N VAL A 449 -13.93 -31.89 8.28
CA VAL A 449 -13.16 -32.89 7.55
C VAL A 449 -13.94 -34.19 7.45
N PHE A 450 -14.07 -34.70 6.23
CA PHE A 450 -14.79 -35.93 5.92
C PHE A 450 -13.89 -36.89 5.12
N ASN A 451 -14.20 -38.19 5.17
CA ASN A 451 -13.83 -39.09 4.08
C ASN A 451 -14.89 -39.05 2.97
N ASP A 452 -14.54 -39.50 1.75
CA ASP A 452 -15.43 -39.42 0.58
C ASP A 452 -16.84 -39.97 0.86
N ALA A 453 -16.94 -41.17 1.46
CA ALA A 453 -18.24 -41.80 1.76
C ALA A 453 -19.13 -41.01 2.75
N SER A 454 -18.55 -40.08 3.51
CA SER A 454 -19.26 -39.16 4.41
C SER A 454 -19.54 -37.82 3.72
N TYR A 455 -18.56 -37.28 2.99
CA TYR A 455 -18.72 -36.07 2.18
C TYR A 455 -19.84 -36.21 1.13
N GLN A 456 -19.90 -37.32 0.39
CA GLN A 456 -20.94 -37.55 -0.61
C GLN A 456 -22.36 -37.56 0.01
N LYS A 457 -22.51 -37.87 1.30
CA LYS A 457 -23.80 -37.80 2.00
C LYS A 457 -24.10 -36.39 2.49
N TYR A 458 -23.13 -35.75 3.13
CA TYR A 458 -23.21 -34.36 3.58
C TYR A 458 -23.60 -33.43 2.41
N LYS A 459 -22.93 -33.54 1.27
CA LYS A 459 -23.24 -32.80 0.03
C LYS A 459 -24.67 -33.02 -0.50
N ASN A 460 -25.31 -34.13 -0.15
CA ASN A 460 -26.70 -34.44 -0.52
C ASN A 460 -27.72 -34.04 0.57
N GLY A 461 -27.31 -33.27 1.58
CA GLY A 461 -28.17 -32.82 2.69
C GLY A 461 -28.50 -33.91 3.71
N GLU A 462 -27.72 -34.99 3.78
CA GLU A 462 -27.83 -35.96 4.87
C GLU A 462 -27.03 -35.48 6.10
N ASN A 463 -27.60 -35.60 7.30
CA ASN A 463 -26.87 -35.33 8.54
C ASN A 463 -25.79 -36.41 8.76
N VAL A 464 -24.53 -35.97 8.78
CA VAL A 464 -23.34 -36.82 8.95
C VAL A 464 -22.35 -36.13 9.89
N SER A 465 -21.82 -36.87 10.85
CA SER A 465 -20.76 -36.37 11.73
C SER A 465 -19.42 -36.26 10.99
N PRO A 466 -18.69 -35.13 11.12
CA PRO A 466 -17.34 -35.00 10.58
C PRO A 466 -16.33 -35.81 11.41
N ILE A 467 -15.10 -35.89 10.93
CA ILE A 467 -13.98 -36.47 11.66
C ILE A 467 -13.52 -35.44 12.69
N ALA A 468 -14.08 -35.52 13.90
CA ALA A 468 -13.92 -34.52 14.96
C ALA A 468 -12.47 -34.25 15.40
N GLU A 469 -11.54 -35.20 15.20
CA GLU A 469 -10.11 -35.00 15.50
C GLU A 469 -9.36 -34.15 14.45
N LEU A 470 -10.01 -33.91 13.29
CA LEU A 470 -9.45 -33.20 12.13
C LEU A 470 -10.23 -31.91 11.80
N SER A 471 -11.35 -31.69 12.48
CA SER A 471 -12.31 -30.62 12.18
C SER A 471 -12.31 -29.56 13.29
N SER A 472 -12.48 -28.31 12.91
CA SER A 472 -12.70 -27.20 13.84
C SER A 472 -14.13 -26.72 13.71
N LEU A 473 -14.76 -26.40 14.83
CA LEU A 473 -16.16 -25.96 14.88
C LEU A 473 -16.23 -24.60 15.55
N ASP A 474 -17.22 -23.81 15.14
CA ASP A 474 -17.65 -22.62 15.88
C ASP A 474 -16.53 -21.55 15.94
N GLU A 475 -15.73 -21.43 14.87
CA GLU A 475 -14.51 -20.61 14.77
C GLU A 475 -14.75 -19.24 14.13
N MET A 476 -13.93 -18.25 14.50
CA MET A 476 -13.83 -16.95 13.79
C MET A 476 -12.59 -16.88 12.87
N PHE A 477 -11.65 -17.79 13.08
CA PHE A 477 -10.45 -18.02 12.28
C PHE A 477 -9.98 -19.44 12.59
N SER A 478 -9.55 -20.20 11.59
CA SER A 478 -9.07 -21.57 11.81
C SER A 478 -7.76 -21.82 11.07
N SER A 479 -6.81 -22.48 11.73
CA SER A 479 -5.49 -22.78 11.16
C SER A 479 -4.89 -24.03 11.81
N GLU A 480 -5.13 -25.19 11.20
CA GLU A 480 -4.73 -26.48 11.75
C GLU A 480 -3.91 -27.31 10.75
N SER A 481 -2.96 -28.08 11.28
CA SER A 481 -2.10 -28.98 10.49
C SER A 481 -2.18 -30.40 11.03
N HIS A 482 -2.74 -31.28 10.22
CA HIS A 482 -3.11 -32.64 10.60
C HIS A 482 -2.15 -33.67 10.03
N THR A 483 -2.11 -34.85 10.66
CA THR A 483 -1.36 -36.02 10.19
C THR A 483 -2.31 -37.21 10.15
N ILE A 484 -2.46 -37.82 8.99
CA ILE A 484 -3.45 -38.86 8.73
C ILE A 484 -3.10 -40.16 9.45
N THR A 485 -4.08 -40.72 10.16
CA THR A 485 -3.96 -41.94 10.99
C THR A 485 -4.53 -43.19 10.31
N GLU A 486 -5.46 -43.04 9.38
CA GLU A 486 -6.09 -44.10 8.58
C GLU A 486 -6.07 -43.70 7.10
N SER A 487 -5.75 -44.61 6.18
CA SER A 487 -5.70 -44.26 4.75
C SER A 487 -7.08 -44.28 4.10
N ASP A 488 -7.48 -43.15 3.54
CA ASP A 488 -8.77 -42.93 2.88
C ASP A 488 -8.68 -41.73 1.91
N HIS A 489 -9.74 -41.46 1.17
CA HIS A 489 -9.91 -40.25 0.35
C HIS A 489 -10.55 -39.15 1.20
N TYR A 490 -9.87 -38.00 1.35
CA TYR A 490 -10.27 -36.94 2.26
C TYR A 490 -10.84 -35.68 1.58
N TRP A 491 -11.74 -35.01 2.28
CA TRP A 491 -12.37 -33.75 1.89
C TRP A 491 -12.33 -32.76 3.06
N VAL A 492 -12.06 -31.48 2.75
CA VAL A 492 -12.29 -30.33 3.64
C VAL A 492 -13.54 -29.60 3.15
N VAL A 493 -14.39 -29.16 4.08
CA VAL A 493 -15.56 -28.33 3.83
C VAL A 493 -15.49 -27.13 4.76
N ILE A 494 -15.78 -25.94 4.24
CA ILE A 494 -15.97 -24.71 5.02
C ILE A 494 -17.45 -24.34 4.90
N ASP A 495 -18.14 -24.29 6.04
CA ASP A 495 -19.59 -24.09 6.15
C ASP A 495 -19.88 -23.07 7.26
N ALA A 496 -20.85 -22.20 7.05
CA ALA A 496 -21.30 -21.22 8.04
C ALA A 496 -22.83 -21.12 8.14
N ALA A 497 -23.55 -22.14 7.65
CA ALA A 497 -25.00 -22.10 7.53
C ALA A 497 -25.74 -23.41 7.85
N ASP A 498 -25.14 -24.59 7.77
CA ASP A 498 -25.81 -25.85 8.15
C ASP A 498 -24.84 -26.84 8.85
N GLY A 499 -24.10 -26.32 9.82
CA GLY A 499 -23.10 -27.06 10.58
C GLY A 499 -23.64 -28.33 11.26
N PRO A 500 -22.77 -29.32 11.56
CA PRO A 500 -23.16 -30.52 12.30
C PRO A 500 -23.69 -30.17 13.71
N GLU A 501 -24.32 -31.12 14.40
CA GLU A 501 -24.91 -30.89 15.74
C GLU A 501 -23.85 -30.34 16.74
N GLY A 502 -23.90 -29.03 16.99
CA GLY A 502 -22.95 -28.29 17.84
C GLY A 502 -21.86 -27.49 17.10
N GLY A 503 -21.99 -27.30 15.78
CA GLY A 503 -21.24 -26.33 14.97
C GLY A 503 -21.90 -24.95 14.93
N ALA A 504 -21.48 -24.13 13.96
CA ALA A 504 -21.89 -22.73 13.85
C ALA A 504 -23.42 -22.54 13.67
N ASP A 505 -24.03 -21.73 14.53
CA ASP A 505 -25.45 -21.35 14.41
C ASP A 505 -25.67 -20.45 13.19
N ALA A 506 -26.55 -20.89 12.29
CA ALA A 506 -26.94 -20.20 11.07
C ALA A 506 -27.72 -18.90 11.34
N GLU A 507 -27.01 -17.82 11.65
CA GLU A 507 -27.58 -16.48 11.63
C GLU A 507 -27.32 -15.88 10.24
N GLY A 508 -28.38 -15.44 9.54
CA GLY A 508 -28.36 -15.18 8.09
C GLY A 508 -27.39 -14.10 7.58
N GLY A 509 -27.24 -14.07 6.26
CA GLY A 509 -26.21 -13.34 5.52
C GLY A 509 -25.30 -14.28 4.70
N ALA A 510 -24.76 -13.75 3.61
CA ALA A 510 -23.75 -14.43 2.79
C ALA A 510 -22.35 -14.30 3.43
N TRP A 511 -21.38 -15.02 2.89
CA TRP A 511 -20.03 -15.10 3.41
C TRP A 511 -18.98 -14.98 2.32
N THR A 512 -17.78 -14.53 2.70
CA THR A 512 -16.58 -14.63 1.88
C THR A 512 -15.50 -15.32 2.70
N PHE A 513 -14.94 -16.39 2.15
CA PHE A 513 -13.88 -17.16 2.78
C PHE A 513 -12.57 -16.95 2.03
N ASP A 514 -11.53 -16.53 2.74
CA ASP A 514 -10.16 -16.49 2.25
C ASP A 514 -9.41 -17.67 2.88
N PHE A 515 -8.92 -18.59 2.04
CA PHE A 515 -8.34 -19.84 2.53
C PHE A 515 -7.07 -20.26 1.80
N ARG A 516 -6.27 -21.01 2.55
CA ARG A 516 -5.09 -21.72 2.08
C ARG A 516 -5.16 -23.16 2.56
N ILE A 517 -5.10 -24.10 1.63
CA ILE A 517 -5.13 -25.54 1.91
C ILE A 517 -3.93 -26.20 1.23
N THR A 518 -3.21 -27.07 1.94
CA THR A 518 -2.08 -27.85 1.42
C THR A 518 -2.31 -29.33 1.70
N SER A 519 -1.91 -30.22 0.80
CA SER A 519 -2.09 -31.68 0.93
C SER A 519 -0.88 -32.40 0.36
N ASP A 520 -0.35 -33.39 1.10
CA ASP A 520 0.78 -34.23 0.65
C ASP A 520 0.44 -35.10 -0.57
N SER A 521 -0.85 -35.23 -0.93
CA SER A 521 -1.27 -35.84 -2.21
C SER A 521 -0.81 -35.05 -3.44
N GLY A 522 -0.53 -33.75 -3.29
CA GLY A 522 -0.09 -32.85 -4.35
C GLY A 522 -1.18 -32.42 -5.34
N SER A 523 -2.43 -32.83 -5.16
CA SER A 523 -3.56 -32.40 -6.00
C SER A 523 -4.76 -32.01 -5.14
N ILE A 524 -5.11 -30.73 -5.15
CA ILE A 524 -6.32 -30.19 -4.50
C ILE A 524 -7.22 -29.61 -5.59
N SER A 525 -8.53 -29.84 -5.49
CA SER A 525 -9.52 -29.19 -6.36
C SER A 525 -10.78 -28.83 -5.57
N SER A 526 -11.46 -27.75 -5.96
CA SER A 526 -12.78 -27.41 -5.42
C SER A 526 -13.84 -27.57 -6.50
N PRO A 527 -14.94 -28.31 -6.26
CA PRO A 527 -16.05 -28.40 -7.22
C PRO A 527 -16.91 -27.13 -7.24
N GLN A 528 -16.70 -26.17 -6.34
CA GLN A 528 -17.34 -24.86 -6.33
C GLN A 528 -16.54 -23.79 -7.09
N ALA A 529 -15.28 -24.04 -7.48
CA ALA A 529 -14.42 -23.03 -8.12
C ALA A 529 -15.02 -22.37 -9.39
N GLU A 530 -15.97 -23.04 -10.04
CA GLU A 530 -16.79 -22.54 -11.15
C GLU A 530 -18.30 -22.69 -10.85
N ASP A 531 -18.75 -22.27 -9.66
CA ASP A 531 -20.17 -22.24 -9.30
C ASP A 531 -20.93 -21.03 -9.91
N THR A 532 -22.17 -20.78 -9.49
CA THR A 532 -23.00 -19.69 -10.03
C THR A 532 -22.50 -18.28 -9.72
N TRP A 533 -21.54 -18.12 -8.79
CA TRP A 533 -20.88 -16.87 -8.43
C TRP A 533 -19.48 -16.74 -9.05
N TYR A 534 -19.01 -17.72 -9.83
CA TYR A 534 -17.77 -17.59 -10.58
C TYR A 534 -17.88 -16.51 -11.67
N GLU A 535 -18.95 -16.54 -12.46
CA GLU A 535 -19.20 -15.58 -13.56
C GLU A 535 -20.52 -14.84 -13.30
N ILE A 536 -20.44 -13.58 -12.88
CA ILE A 536 -21.59 -12.72 -12.58
C ILE A 536 -21.74 -11.67 -13.68
N THR A 537 -22.96 -11.42 -14.13
CA THR A 537 -23.23 -10.33 -15.08
C THR A 537 -23.49 -9.02 -14.34
N LYS A 538 -22.76 -7.97 -14.70
CA LYS A 538 -22.96 -6.60 -14.24
C LYS A 538 -23.24 -5.67 -15.42
N THR A 539 -24.28 -4.85 -15.29
CA THR A 539 -24.71 -3.90 -16.34
C THR A 539 -24.12 -2.53 -16.04
N SER A 540 -23.43 -1.94 -17.02
CA SER A 540 -23.07 -0.52 -17.02
C SER A 540 -23.99 0.28 -17.94
N SER A 541 -24.30 1.53 -17.61
CA SER A 541 -24.97 2.48 -18.51
C SER A 541 -24.05 3.13 -19.54
N GLY A 542 -22.73 2.90 -19.46
CA GLY A 542 -21.74 3.43 -20.41
C GLY A 542 -21.37 4.89 -20.17
N ASN A 543 -21.63 5.41 -18.97
CA ASN A 543 -21.20 6.75 -18.53
C ASN A 543 -19.85 6.73 -17.79
N VAL A 544 -19.12 5.61 -17.83
CA VAL A 544 -17.81 5.42 -17.19
C VAL A 544 -16.71 5.87 -18.14
N SER A 545 -15.89 6.83 -17.72
CA SER A 545 -14.71 7.28 -18.50
C SER A 545 -13.42 6.77 -17.88
N ILE A 546 -12.60 6.08 -18.65
CA ILE A 546 -11.18 5.93 -18.30
C ILE A 546 -10.46 7.23 -18.68
N PRO A 547 -9.76 7.91 -17.74
CA PRO A 547 -8.93 9.05 -18.08
C PRO A 547 -7.86 8.64 -19.10
N ASP A 548 -7.60 9.54 -20.06
CA ASP A 548 -6.63 9.29 -21.13
C ASP A 548 -5.27 8.79 -20.60
N ALA A 549 -4.52 8.11 -21.47
CA ALA A 549 -3.15 7.68 -21.20
C ALA A 549 -2.29 8.84 -20.63
N PRO A 550 -1.28 8.57 -19.80
CA PRO A 550 -0.42 9.60 -19.24
C PRO A 550 0.11 10.50 -20.34
N ILE A 551 0.22 11.81 -20.06
CA ILE A 551 0.62 12.82 -21.04
C ILE A 551 2.14 12.68 -21.35
N ALA A 552 2.49 11.64 -22.10
CA ALA A 552 3.84 11.31 -22.55
C ALA A 552 4.05 11.87 -23.96
N GLY A 553 4.14 13.20 -24.04
CA GLY A 553 4.30 13.95 -25.29
C GLY A 553 3.02 14.04 -26.12
N ASP A 554 2.42 15.23 -26.17
CA ASP A 554 1.32 15.51 -27.10
C ASP A 554 1.84 15.75 -28.54
N ASP A 555 1.24 15.07 -29.51
CA ASP A 555 1.41 15.26 -30.95
C ASP A 555 0.71 16.55 -31.47
N GLY A 556 0.62 17.60 -30.63
CA GLY A 556 0.13 18.93 -30.97
C GLY A 556 -1.39 19.03 -31.13
N GLY A 557 -2.13 18.72 -30.07
CA GLY A 557 -3.58 18.66 -30.01
C GLY A 557 -4.24 19.42 -28.85
N ASP A 558 -3.91 20.71 -28.65
CA ASP A 558 -4.64 21.76 -27.89
C ASP A 558 -5.62 21.29 -26.77
N GLY A 559 -5.16 20.40 -25.86
CA GLY A 559 -5.99 19.75 -24.85
C GLY A 559 -6.11 20.50 -23.52
N CYS A 560 -6.63 21.74 -23.50
CA CYS A 560 -6.88 22.45 -22.25
C CYS A 560 -8.02 21.80 -21.45
N TRP A 561 -7.70 21.02 -20.42
CA TRP A 561 -8.68 20.56 -19.43
C TRP A 561 -8.95 21.66 -18.39
N CYS A 562 -10.08 22.34 -18.52
CA CYS A 562 -10.56 23.24 -17.47
C CYS A 562 -11.52 22.49 -16.54
N ARG A 563 -11.20 22.54 -15.24
CA ARG A 563 -12.08 22.26 -14.08
C ARG A 563 -13.57 22.46 -14.39
N SER A 564 -14.31 21.36 -14.57
CA SER A 564 -15.75 21.39 -14.84
C SER A 564 -16.56 21.45 -13.54
N ASP A 565 -16.38 22.54 -12.79
CA ASP A 565 -17.33 22.91 -11.74
C ASP A 565 -18.69 23.27 -12.37
N SER A 566 -19.77 22.78 -11.76
CA SER A 566 -21.18 22.91 -12.13
C SER A 566 -21.67 22.07 -13.33
N GLY A 567 -22.63 21.19 -13.05
CA GLY A 567 -23.26 20.33 -14.05
C GLY A 567 -24.22 21.07 -14.99
N ALA A 568 -24.03 20.89 -16.30
CA ALA A 568 -25.06 21.07 -17.31
C ALA A 568 -24.72 20.27 -18.58
N TYR A 569 -25.33 19.10 -18.75
CA TYR A 569 -25.17 18.29 -19.96
C TYR A 569 -25.78 19.03 -21.17
N VAL A 570 -24.94 19.52 -22.09
CA VAL A 570 -25.36 20.11 -23.37
C VAL A 570 -24.75 19.33 -24.51
N GLY A 571 -25.26 18.13 -24.73
CA GLY A 571 -25.05 17.43 -25.99
C GLY A 571 -25.80 18.15 -27.12
N THR A 572 -25.14 18.43 -28.24
CA THR A 572 -25.59 18.02 -29.59
C THR A 572 -24.65 18.57 -30.68
N GLY A 573 -24.24 17.70 -31.61
CA GLY A 573 -23.34 18.08 -32.69
C GLY A 573 -23.39 17.20 -33.94
N ASN A 574 -24.38 16.31 -34.10
CA ASN A 574 -24.55 15.53 -35.33
C ASN A 574 -25.86 15.85 -36.05
N THR A 575 -25.77 15.94 -37.38
CA THR A 575 -26.81 16.44 -38.28
C THR A 575 -27.85 15.37 -38.61
N GLY A 576 -29.13 15.64 -38.35
CA GLY A 576 -30.24 14.76 -38.74
C GLY A 576 -31.59 15.47 -38.72
N SER A 577 -32.16 15.73 -39.90
CA SER A 577 -33.48 16.39 -40.03
C SER A 577 -34.61 15.37 -40.07
N SER A 578 -35.66 15.51 -39.23
CA SER A 578 -37.07 15.65 -39.70
C SER A 578 -38.16 15.56 -38.61
N SER A 579 -39.14 16.47 -38.71
CA SER A 579 -40.58 16.32 -38.39
C SER A 579 -41.07 15.85 -37.00
N SER A 580 -41.40 16.84 -36.15
CA SER A 580 -42.74 17.08 -35.57
C SER A 580 -43.69 15.92 -35.22
N ASN A 581 -44.14 15.86 -33.95
CA ASN A 581 -45.54 16.13 -33.61
C ASN A 581 -45.77 16.42 -32.10
N ASN A 582 -46.92 17.05 -31.79
CA ASN A 582 -47.31 17.53 -30.45
C ASN A 582 -48.14 16.51 -29.65
N GLY A 583 -48.24 16.75 -28.33
CA GLY A 583 -49.30 16.25 -27.44
C GLY A 583 -48.86 15.11 -26.52
N GLU A 584 -49.43 14.94 -25.32
CA GLU A 584 -50.37 15.78 -24.56
C GLU A 584 -50.31 15.36 -23.07
N GLU A 585 -50.86 16.14 -22.13
CA GLU A 585 -50.83 15.81 -20.69
C GLU A 585 -51.64 14.53 -20.36
N GLY A 586 -51.15 13.71 -19.42
CA GLY A 586 -51.79 12.43 -19.07
C GLY A 586 -51.48 11.92 -17.66
N ASN A 587 -52.08 12.53 -16.64
CA ASN A 587 -52.03 12.04 -15.26
C ASN A 587 -53.04 10.90 -15.00
N SER A 588 -52.57 9.72 -14.61
CA SER A 588 -53.36 8.76 -13.83
C SER A 588 -52.45 7.74 -13.13
N GLY A 589 -52.55 7.64 -11.81
CA GLY A 589 -51.77 6.69 -11.02
C GLY A 589 -52.27 5.24 -11.09
N GLY A 590 -51.44 4.33 -10.60
CA GLY A 590 -51.77 2.93 -10.34
C GLY A 590 -50.83 2.37 -9.28
N GLU A 591 -51.37 2.06 -8.11
CA GLU A 591 -50.64 1.34 -7.07
C GLU A 591 -50.34 -0.09 -7.57
N GLY A 592 -49.07 -0.45 -7.66
CA GLY A 592 -48.59 -1.75 -8.11
C GLY A 592 -47.54 -2.29 -7.16
N ASN A 593 -47.98 -2.87 -6.05
CA ASN A 593 -47.09 -3.56 -5.12
C ASN A 593 -46.64 -4.90 -5.72
N SER A 594 -45.36 -4.99 -6.07
CA SER A 594 -44.66 -6.25 -6.30
C SER A 594 -43.24 -6.08 -5.78
N GLY A 595 -42.91 -6.74 -4.67
CA GLY A 595 -41.52 -6.89 -4.27
C GLY A 595 -40.78 -7.71 -5.32
N GLY A 596 -39.68 -7.17 -5.81
CA GLY A 596 -38.52 -7.98 -6.12
C GLY A 596 -37.60 -7.86 -4.92
N ASP A 597 -37.15 -8.99 -4.39
CA ASP A 597 -35.95 -8.99 -3.57
C ASP A 597 -34.82 -8.51 -4.49
N SER A 598 -34.11 -7.46 -4.08
CA SER A 598 -32.85 -7.08 -4.69
C SER A 598 -31.80 -8.03 -4.13
N ASP A 599 -31.21 -8.86 -5.00
CA ASP A 599 -30.02 -9.62 -4.66
C ASP A 599 -28.87 -8.61 -4.42
N GLU A 600 -28.70 -8.22 -3.16
CA GLU A 600 -27.63 -7.31 -2.73
C GLU A 600 -26.29 -8.03 -2.86
N THR A 601 -25.52 -7.74 -3.92
CA THR A 601 -24.07 -7.99 -3.87
C THR A 601 -23.44 -7.14 -2.77
N PRO A 602 -22.49 -7.68 -1.98
CA PRO A 602 -22.08 -7.01 -0.75
C PRO A 602 -21.37 -5.68 -1.00
N GLY A 603 -21.69 -4.69 -0.16
CA GLY A 603 -20.93 -3.46 0.01
C GLY A 603 -20.56 -3.26 1.48
N PHE A 604 -19.51 -2.46 1.69
CA PHE A 604 -18.93 -2.07 3.00
C PHE A 604 -18.15 -3.12 3.81
N GLY A 605 -16.83 -3.10 3.58
CA GLY A 605 -15.95 -2.46 4.58
C GLY A 605 -15.30 -3.40 5.60
N ALA A 606 -14.16 -3.97 5.20
CA ALA A 606 -13.39 -4.89 6.02
C ALA A 606 -12.81 -4.26 7.30
N LEU A 607 -12.78 -5.07 8.36
CA LEU A 607 -12.06 -4.78 9.59
C LEU A 607 -11.66 -6.06 10.36
N MET A 608 -10.46 -6.59 10.13
CA MET A 608 -9.47 -6.69 11.22
C MET A 608 -8.06 -7.15 10.82
N THR A 609 -7.16 -6.19 10.97
CA THR A 609 -5.74 -6.27 11.37
C THR A 609 -5.23 -7.58 11.99
N LEU A 610 -4.11 -8.09 11.46
CA LEU A 610 -3.02 -8.67 12.28
C LEU A 610 -1.67 -8.71 11.54
N SER A 611 -0.82 -7.72 11.82
CA SER A 611 0.65 -7.78 11.62
C SER A 611 1.19 -8.04 10.20
N ALA A 612 0.60 -7.42 9.16
CA ALA A 612 1.38 -7.12 7.96
C ALA A 612 2.41 -6.02 8.32
N ILE A 613 3.64 -6.44 8.63
CA ILE A 613 4.79 -5.54 8.78
C ILE A 613 4.98 -4.79 7.46
N SER A 614 5.41 -3.52 7.52
CA SER A 614 5.86 -2.72 6.37
C SER A 614 6.95 -3.45 5.58
N LEU A 615 6.55 -4.27 4.60
CA LEU A 615 7.42 -5.23 3.91
C LEU A 615 7.55 -4.95 2.40
N VAL A 616 7.51 -3.66 2.04
CA VAL A 616 8.09 -3.14 0.80
C VAL A 616 9.12 -2.04 1.11
N ALA A 617 8.91 -1.24 2.16
CA ALA A 617 9.79 -0.12 2.53
C ALA A 617 11.05 -0.47 3.37
N PHE A 618 11.24 -1.71 3.85
CA PHE A 618 12.35 -2.03 4.79
C PHE A 618 13.22 -3.24 4.43
N ILE A 619 13.90 -3.16 3.28
CA ILE A 619 15.19 -3.84 3.09
C ILE A 619 16.31 -2.77 3.08
N ARG A 620 16.58 -2.15 4.25
CA ARG A 620 17.87 -1.50 4.54
C ARG A 620 18.96 -2.57 4.45
N ARG A 621 19.46 -2.81 3.24
CA ARG A 621 20.49 -3.81 2.93
C ARG A 621 21.82 -3.32 3.50
N LYS A 622 22.12 -3.64 4.76
CA LYS A 622 23.48 -3.52 5.32
C LYS A 622 24.44 -4.38 4.49
N ARG A 623 25.03 -3.78 3.44
CA ARG A 623 26.16 -4.33 2.72
C ARG A 623 27.35 -4.27 3.67
N CYS A 624 27.64 -5.37 4.36
CA CYS A 624 28.95 -5.58 4.94
C CYS A 624 29.99 -5.58 3.81
N THR A 625 30.71 -4.47 3.65
CA THR A 625 31.97 -4.42 2.91
C THR A 625 33.05 -5.20 3.68
N VAL A 626 34.03 -5.71 2.94
CA VAL A 626 35.16 -6.54 3.44
C VAL A 626 36.42 -5.71 3.52
#